data_AF-A0A832QAC8-F1
#
_entry.id   AF-A0A832QAC8-F1
#
_cell.length_a   1.000
_cell.length_b   1.000
_cell.length_c   1.000
_cell.angle_alpha   90.00
_cell.angle_beta   90.00
_cell.angle_gamma   90.00
#
_symmetry.space_group_name_H-M   'P 1'
#
loop_
_entity.id
_entity.type
_entity.pdbx_description
1 polymer ?
#
loop_
_entity_poly.entity_id
_entity_poly.type
_entity_poly.pdbx_seq_one_letter_code
_entity_poly.pdbx_strand_id
1 'polypeptide(L)'
;MPKKRKVKKRKDKKGLKLLISLIIGYIAFYNLYGLVKNILVIIEKKQEKKILLAEQKRLKEEEAYLKDQVIKFRDPDYLARYAREKYLFSTDGELIIKID
;
A
#
# COMPACT_ATOMS: atom_id res chain seq x y z
N MET A 1 -77.26 -40.20 -14.08
CA MET A 1 -76.57 -38.99 -13.56
C MET A 1 -75.06 -39.16 -13.71
N PRO A 2 -74.32 -38.30 -14.45
CA PRO A 2 -72.87 -38.46 -14.55
C PRO A 2 -72.15 -37.79 -13.38
N LYS A 3 -71.28 -38.54 -12.69
CA LYS A 3 -70.42 -38.04 -11.61
C LYS A 3 -69.38 -37.05 -12.17
N LYS A 4 -69.38 -35.81 -11.67
CA LYS A 4 -68.34 -34.80 -11.96
C LYS A 4 -66.99 -35.28 -11.41
N ARG A 5 -66.04 -35.60 -12.29
CA ARG A 5 -64.63 -35.86 -11.93
C ARG A 5 -63.99 -34.57 -11.42
N LYS A 6 -63.53 -34.56 -10.17
CA LYS A 6 -62.71 -33.45 -9.62
C LYS A 6 -61.33 -33.49 -10.27
N VAL A 7 -61.06 -32.59 -11.21
CA VAL A 7 -59.72 -32.40 -11.77
C VAL A 7 -58.83 -31.78 -10.70
N LYS A 8 -57.92 -32.59 -10.14
CA LYS A 8 -56.91 -32.13 -9.17
C LYS A 8 -55.91 -31.24 -9.92
N LYS A 9 -56.06 -29.92 -9.81
CA LYS A 9 -55.07 -28.94 -10.32
C LYS A 9 -53.70 -29.27 -9.73
N ARG A 10 -52.77 -29.75 -10.56
CA ARG A 10 -51.37 -29.90 -10.16
C ARG A 10 -50.82 -28.48 -9.99
N LYS A 11 -50.41 -28.11 -8.77
CA LYS A 11 -49.74 -26.81 -8.53
C LYS A 11 -48.43 -26.82 -9.32
N ASP A 12 -48.32 -25.97 -10.34
CA ASP A 12 -47.14 -25.84 -11.17
C ASP A 12 -45.94 -25.36 -10.34
N LYS A 13 -45.08 -26.29 -9.94
CA LYS A 13 -43.84 -26.01 -9.19
C LYS A 13 -42.77 -25.28 -10.02
N LYS A 14 -43.05 -24.94 -11.29
CA LYS A 14 -42.11 -24.30 -12.21
C LYS A 14 -41.76 -22.86 -11.78
N GLY A 15 -42.74 -22.09 -11.29
CA GLY A 15 -42.51 -20.74 -10.79
C GLY A 15 -41.60 -20.71 -9.54
N LEU A 16 -41.73 -21.70 -8.66
CA LEU A 16 -40.88 -21.82 -7.47
C LEU A 16 -39.42 -22.13 -7.83
N LYS A 17 -39.18 -22.97 -8.83
CA LYS A 17 -37.82 -23.28 -9.31
C LYS A 17 -37.15 -22.06 -9.95
N LEU A 18 -37.89 -21.24 -10.69
CA LEU A 18 -37.39 -19.98 -11.25
C LEU A 18 -36.99 -18.98 -10.15
N LEU A 19 -37.82 -18.82 -9.11
CA LEU A 19 -37.51 -17.96 -7.98
C LEU A 19 -36.23 -18.41 -7.24
N ILE A 20 -36.07 -19.70 -6.99
CA ILE A 20 -34.87 -20.24 -6.36
C ILE A 20 -33.62 -19.99 -7.23
N SER A 21 -33.74 -20.16 -8.55
CA SER A 21 -32.64 -19.87 -9.48
C SER A 21 -32.21 -18.41 -9.46
N LEU A 22 -33.16 -17.47 -9.34
CA LEU A 22 -32.86 -16.04 -9.25
C LEU A 22 -32.14 -15.69 -7.95
N ILE A 23 -32.55 -16.29 -6.83
CA ILE A 23 -31.89 -16.08 -5.53
C ILE A 23 -30.44 -16.59 -5.56
N ILE A 24 -30.21 -17.78 -6.12
CA ILE A 24 -28.86 -18.33 -6.26
C ILE A 24 -28.00 -17.45 -7.18
N GLY A 25 -28.58 -16.98 -8.30
CA GLY A 25 -27.90 -16.05 -9.21
C GLY A 25 -27.53 -14.73 -8.54
N TYR A 26 -28.41 -14.17 -7.72
CA TYR A 26 -28.15 -12.96 -6.95
C TYR A 26 -27.00 -13.15 -5.95
N ILE A 27 -27.02 -14.26 -5.20
CA ILE A 27 -25.95 -14.58 -4.24
C ILE A 27 -24.61 -14.75 -4.97
N ALA A 28 -24.59 -15.47 -6.10
CA ALA A 28 -23.38 -15.65 -6.90
C ALA A 28 -22.83 -14.30 -7.41
N PHE A 29 -23.71 -13.43 -7.91
CA PHE A 29 -23.32 -12.10 -8.38
C PHE A 29 -22.76 -11.22 -7.26
N TYR A 30 -23.40 -11.22 -6.08
CA TYR A 30 -22.93 -10.46 -4.92
C TYR A 30 -21.53 -10.90 -4.47
N ASN A 31 -21.28 -12.22 -4.43
CA ASN A 31 -19.96 -12.75 -4.10
C ASN A 31 -18.90 -12.38 -5.15
N LEU A 32 -19.25 -12.45 -6.45
CA LEU A 32 -18.34 -12.05 -7.52
C LEU A 32 -17.94 -10.58 -7.41
N TYR A 33 -18.91 -9.69 -7.12
CA TYR A 33 -18.65 -8.28 -6.89
C TYR A 33 -17.70 -8.06 -5.69
N GLY A 34 -17.89 -8.79 -4.59
CA GLY A 34 -17.00 -8.76 -3.43
C GLY A 34 -15.58 -9.21 -3.77
N LEU A 35 -15.42 -10.27 -4.56
CA LEU A 35 -14.12 -10.76 -5.00
C LEU A 35 -13.35 -9.72 -5.83
N VAL A 36 -14.02 -9.08 -6.79
CA VAL A 36 -13.39 -8.04 -7.62
C VAL A 36 -12.90 -6.88 -6.76
N LYS A 37 -13.72 -6.40 -5.81
CA LYS A 37 -13.31 -5.36 -4.86
C LYS A 37 -12.10 -5.78 -4.02
N ASN A 38 -12.13 -6.99 -3.47
CA ASN A 38 -11.03 -7.49 -2.66
C ASN A 38 -9.73 -7.59 -3.45
N ILE A 39 -9.78 -8.00 -4.72
CA ILE A 39 -8.61 -8.04 -5.60
C ILE A 39 -8.03 -6.64 -5.81
N LEU A 40 -8.87 -5.63 -6.06
CA LEU A 40 -8.40 -4.25 -6.22
C LEU A 40 -7.70 -3.73 -4.96
N VAL A 41 -8.32 -3.93 -3.79
CA VAL A 41 -7.74 -3.55 -2.49
C VAL A 41 -6.41 -4.28 -2.23
N ILE A 42 -6.29 -5.56 -2.62
CA ILE A 42 -5.04 -6.32 -2.50
C ILE A 42 -3.95 -5.73 -3.38
N ILE A 43 -4.28 -5.27 -4.60
CA ILE A 43 -3.31 -4.66 -5.51
C ILE A 43 -2.80 -3.34 -4.91
N GLU A 44 -3.71 -2.48 -4.44
CA GLU A 44 -3.37 -1.21 -3.80
C GLU A 44 -2.46 -1.43 -2.59
N LYS A 45 -2.86 -2.32 -1.66
CA LYS A 45 -2.05 -2.66 -0.48
C LYS A 45 -0.67 -3.25 -0.84
N LYS A 46 -0.57 -4.01 -1.93
CA LYS A 46 0.73 -4.51 -2.42
C LYS A 46 1.63 -3.38 -2.93
N GLN A 47 1.07 -2.39 -3.61
CA GLN A 47 1.81 -1.22 -4.07
C GLN A 47 2.27 -0.36 -2.89
N GLU A 48 1.36 -0.04 -1.97
CA GLU A 48 1.65 0.71 -0.76
C GLU A 48 2.75 0.03 0.07
N LYS A 49 2.66 -1.29 0.25
CA LYS A 49 3.70 -2.07 0.93
C LYS A 49 5.06 -1.96 0.26
N LYS A 50 5.12 -1.95 -1.08
CA LYS A 50 6.40 -1.78 -1.81
C LYS A 50 7.00 -0.39 -1.56
N ILE A 51 6.17 0.65 -1.58
CA ILE A 51 6.59 2.04 -1.32
C ILE A 51 7.12 2.16 0.11
N LEU A 52 6.36 1.69 1.10
CA LEU A 52 6.74 1.69 2.51
C LEU A 52 8.05 0.92 2.77
N LEU A 53 8.26 -0.22 2.09
CA LEU A 53 9.50 -0.99 2.23
C LEU A 53 10.70 -0.24 1.61
N ALA A 54 10.51 0.42 0.46
CA ALA A 54 11.55 1.23 -0.15
C ALA A 54 11.91 2.43 0.74
N GLU A 55 10.91 3.11 1.29
CA GLU A 55 11.12 4.23 2.21
C GLU A 55 11.78 3.79 3.51
N GLN A 56 11.36 2.66 4.09
CA GLN A 56 12.01 2.10 5.26
C GLN A 56 13.49 1.76 4.99
N LYS A 57 13.80 1.22 3.80
CA LYS A 57 15.19 0.94 3.42
C LYS A 57 16.00 2.23 3.31
N ARG A 58 15.45 3.25 2.64
CA ARG A 58 16.09 4.57 2.50
C ARG A 58 16.38 5.19 3.87
N LEU A 59 15.39 5.19 4.77
CA LEU A 59 15.55 5.73 6.12
C LEU A 59 16.62 4.99 6.93
N LYS A 60 16.72 3.66 6.79
CA LYS A 60 17.79 2.89 7.45
C LYS A 60 19.17 3.20 6.90
N GLU A 61 19.30 3.38 5.59
CA GLU A 61 20.55 3.79 4.95
C GLU A 61 20.95 5.20 5.38
N GLU A 62 19.99 6.12 5.45
CA GLU A 62 20.18 7.50 5.92
C GLU A 62 20.57 7.53 7.40
N GLU A 63 19.92 6.74 8.26
CA GLU A 63 20.27 6.60 9.67
C GLU A 63 21.72 6.07 9.83
N ALA A 64 22.11 5.06 9.05
CA ALA A 64 23.46 4.53 9.09
C ALA A 64 24.50 5.57 8.63
N TYR A 65 24.21 6.30 7.55
CA TYR A 65 25.05 7.38 7.05
C TYR A 65 25.19 8.52 8.06
N LEU A 66 24.09 8.95 8.69
CA LEU A 66 24.10 9.98 9.73
C LEU A 66 24.88 9.52 10.96
N LYS A 67 24.73 8.26 11.40
CA LYS A 67 25.53 7.70 12.50
C LYS A 67 27.02 7.72 12.20
N ASP A 68 27.41 7.33 10.99
CA ASP A 68 28.81 7.39 10.55
C ASP A 68 29.34 8.84 10.53
N GLN A 69 28.55 9.79 10.02
CA GLN A 69 28.91 11.21 10.08
C GLN A 69 29.04 11.72 11.52
N VAL A 70 28.15 11.35 12.43
CA VAL A 70 28.24 11.72 13.85
C VAL A 70 29.53 11.19 14.46
N ILE A 71 29.95 9.96 14.13
CA ILE A 71 31.25 9.42 14.59
C ILE A 71 32.40 10.25 14.05
N LYS A 72 32.37 10.60 12.75
CA LYS A 72 33.41 11.44 12.13
C LYS A 72 33.44 12.84 12.73
N PHE A 73 32.29 13.43 13.08
CA PHE A 73 32.23 14.74 13.73
C PHE A 73 32.72 14.74 15.18
N ARG A 74 32.87 13.57 15.83
CA ARG A 74 33.53 13.49 17.14
C ARG A 74 35.04 13.67 17.05
N ASP A 75 35.62 13.49 15.86
CA ASP A 75 37.02 13.80 15.61
C ASP A 75 37.17 15.33 15.35
N PRO A 76 37.86 16.07 16.24
CA PRO A 76 38.00 17.51 16.13
C PRO A 76 38.76 17.94 14.87
N ASP A 77 39.72 17.13 14.38
CA ASP A 77 40.48 17.43 13.16
C ASP A 77 39.59 17.26 11.93
N TYR A 78 38.73 16.24 11.92
CA TYR A 78 37.74 16.04 10.87
C TYR A 78 36.70 17.16 10.85
N LEU A 79 36.19 17.57 12.02
CA LEU A 79 35.21 18.64 12.16
C LEU A 79 35.76 19.99 11.66
N ALA A 80 37.00 20.34 12.03
CA ALA A 80 37.67 21.56 11.57
C ALA A 80 37.91 21.54 10.05
N ARG A 81 38.27 20.39 9.46
CA ARG A 81 38.39 20.23 8.00
C ARG A 81 37.04 20.34 7.29
N TYR A 82 35.99 19.73 7.83
CA TYR A 82 34.65 19.80 7.25
C TYR A 82 34.09 21.23 7.29
N ALA A 83 34.31 21.96 8.40
CA ALA A 83 33.92 23.37 8.51
C ALA A 83 34.67 24.25 7.49
N ARG A 84 35.98 24.02 7.28
CA ARG A 84 36.77 24.67 6.23
C ARG A 84 36.24 24.37 4.83
N GLU A 85 35.98 23.10 4.52
CA GLU A 85 35.64 22.67 3.16
C GLU A 85 34.18 23.00 2.78
N LYS A 86 33.24 22.83 3.71
CA LYS A 86 31.80 23.02 3.43
C LYS A 86 31.29 24.42 3.75
N TYR A 87 31.87 25.08 4.73
CA TYR A 87 31.39 26.38 5.23
C TYR A 87 32.45 27.48 5.14
N LEU A 88 33.59 27.22 4.49
CA LEU A 88 34.68 28.17 4.31
C LEU A 88 35.16 28.78 5.65
N PHE A 89 35.11 28.01 6.74
CA PHE A 89 35.42 28.52 8.07
C PHE A 89 36.93 28.63 8.29
N SER A 90 37.49 29.82 8.53
CA SER A 90 38.93 30.02 8.77
C SER A 90 39.24 30.19 10.27
N THR A 91 40.38 29.67 10.74
CA THR A 91 40.90 29.95 12.09
C THR A 91 41.72 31.24 12.15
N ASP A 92 41.99 31.75 13.35
CA ASP A 92 42.80 32.97 13.56
C ASP A 92 44.15 32.86 12.84
N GLY A 93 44.33 33.69 11.80
CA GLY A 93 45.53 33.74 10.96
C GLY A 93 45.38 33.17 9.54
N GLU A 94 44.24 32.57 9.16
CA GLU A 94 43.98 32.07 7.80
C GLU A 94 43.11 33.04 6.96
N LEU A 95 43.43 33.25 5.68
CA LEU A 95 42.67 34.12 4.75
C LEU A 95 41.79 33.27 3.80
N ILE A 96 40.49 33.53 3.77
CA ILE A 96 39.56 32.89 2.82
C ILE A 96 39.64 33.63 1.48
N ILE A 97 40.15 32.98 0.43
CA ILE A 97 40.18 33.55 -0.93
C ILE A 97 38.96 33.03 -1.69
N LYS A 98 37.99 33.91 -1.97
CA LYS A 98 36.89 33.65 -2.90
C LYS A 98 37.26 34.26 -4.25
N ILE A 99 37.54 33.41 -5.24
CA ILE A 99 37.79 33.83 -6.61
C ILE A 99 36.41 33.86 -7.29
N ASP A 100 35.84 35.05 -7.47
CA ASP A 100 34.67 35.24 -8.34
C ASP A 100 35.07 35.22 -9.82
#